data_AF-A0A8C7J1S8-F1
#
_entry.id   AF-A0A8C7J1S8-F1
#
_cell.length_a   1.000
_cell.length_b   1.000
_cell.length_c   1.000
_cell.angle_alpha   90.00
_cell.angle_beta   90.00
_cell.angle_gamma   90.00
#
_symmetry.space_group_name_H-M   'P 1'
#
loop_
_entity.id
_entity.type
_entity.pdbx_description
1 polymer ?
#
loop_
_entity_poly.entity_id
_entity_poly.type
_entity_poly.pdbx_seq_one_letter_code
_entity_poly.pdbx_strand_id
1 'polypeptide(L)'
;MNGEMDTSTKDQVWTQDDLLNLLEAMKVNLPQKDLAKYKTSESHLDWEKVAFNSFTGEMCKQKWNEVSKVIRKFRTLTELIFDAQDFIKNPYKGKKLKKHPDFPKKPLTPYFRFFIEKRAKYAKLHPEMSNLDLTKILSMKYRGLPEKKKKKYLEDFQKDKETFGHSMSKFREDHPDLVESMAKKGSNVPEKPRTPQQLWYSHEKKAFLKTHADATTKDIKDSLGKQWTQLSDKKRLKWIAKSLEMHKAYEEVMKGFIETHPELNMSNEDIVKSTLTKAERHLKDKSDGRPDKPPPNGYSMFCAELMSSMKDVPSTERMVMCSQQWKLLKQNEKDGYQKRCEQRKKEYEVEMNRFLCSISEEEQQRVLGEQKMIGFKKGSGGSKKKSRAKEKYKRLETVLKAESVKKGQEERSRLPDTPKTAQDIWQQSVIGDYLARFKNDRPKAQKAMEATWNTMEKKEKIMWIKKAAEDQKRYERELSEMRSPATIIASGKKMKFDGEPKKPPSNGYQKFSQEMLSNGELNHLPMKERMGEIGGRWQRQPQKEKDRYKKIAEEKQKLYKVELERWLASLSSQERNVYKEYNSQVSHPCYSIMP
;
A
#
# COMPACT_ATOMS: atom_id res chain seq x y z
N MET A 1 43.85 33.10 55.22
CA MET A 1 43.27 33.62 53.97
C MET A 1 42.77 32.44 53.17
N ASN A 2 41.44 32.43 52.97
CA ASN A 2 40.68 31.97 51.80
C ASN A 2 40.88 30.49 51.41
N GLY A 3 39.99 29.53 51.67
CA GLY A 3 38.54 29.62 51.84
C GLY A 3 37.87 29.67 50.46
N GLU A 4 37.41 28.52 49.96
CA GLU A 4 36.36 28.28 48.94
C GLU A 4 36.59 26.89 48.32
N MET A 5 35.63 26.01 48.05
CA MET A 5 34.26 25.81 48.53
C MET A 5 33.91 24.40 48.02
N ASP A 6 33.86 23.44 48.93
CA ASP A 6 33.31 22.11 48.64
C ASP A 6 31.79 22.26 48.51
N THR A 7 31.31 22.50 47.28
CA THR A 7 29.87 22.53 47.00
C THR A 7 29.40 21.13 46.62
N SER A 8 29.11 20.39 47.69
CA SER A 8 28.13 19.31 47.76
C SER A 8 27.13 19.36 46.60
N THR A 9 27.26 18.42 45.64
CA THR A 9 26.22 18.12 44.66
C THR A 9 25.05 17.50 45.40
N LYS A 10 24.22 18.35 46.00
CA LYS A 10 22.89 17.97 46.47
C LYS A 10 22.15 17.45 45.25
N ASP A 11 21.70 16.18 45.30
CA ASP A 11 20.75 15.63 44.34
C ASP A 11 19.52 16.54 44.29
N GLN A 12 19.52 17.46 43.32
CA GLN A 12 18.46 18.44 43.19
C GLN A 12 17.22 17.71 42.69
N VAL A 13 16.21 17.60 43.55
CA VAL A 13 15.00 16.83 43.29
C VAL A 13 14.19 17.50 42.19
N TRP A 14 14.02 16.81 41.06
CA TRP A 14 13.17 17.26 39.96
C TRP A 14 11.70 16.97 40.27
N THR A 15 10.87 18.00 40.28
CA THR A 15 9.42 17.85 40.42
C THR A 15 8.76 17.48 39.09
N GLN A 16 7.49 17.09 39.13
CA GLN A 16 6.71 16.85 37.91
C GLN A 16 6.63 18.11 37.03
N ASP A 17 6.50 19.29 37.65
CA ASP A 17 6.42 20.56 36.93
C ASP A 17 7.76 20.94 36.31
N ASP A 18 8.88 20.68 36.98
CA ASP A 18 10.21 20.88 36.39
C ASP A 18 10.42 20.02 35.13
N LEU A 19 9.93 18.77 35.15
CA LEU A 19 9.98 17.90 33.98
C LEU A 19 9.10 18.40 32.83
N LEU A 20 7.93 18.97 33.15
CA LEU A 20 7.05 19.56 32.13
C LEU A 20 7.65 20.85 31.55
N ASN A 21 8.25 21.69 32.39
CA ASN A 21 8.94 22.91 32.00
C ASN A 21 10.14 22.61 31.10
N LEU A 22 10.94 21.58 31.43
CA LEU A 22 12.00 21.07 30.56
C LEU A 22 11.47 20.72 29.17
N LEU A 23 10.38 19.96 29.11
CA LEU A 23 9.81 19.50 27.84
C LEU A 23 9.21 20.63 27.01
N GLU A 24 8.61 21.64 27.65
CA GLU A 24 8.13 22.83 26.96
C GLU A 24 9.29 23.70 26.45
N ALA A 25 10.34 23.90 27.26
CA ALA A 25 11.54 24.61 26.84
C ALA A 25 12.23 23.92 25.65
N MET A 26 12.31 22.59 25.66
CA MET A 26 12.78 21.80 24.51
C MET A 26 11.91 22.04 23.28
N LYS A 27 10.57 22.05 23.42
CA LYS A 27 9.63 22.24 22.31
C LYS A 27 9.72 23.63 21.68
N VAL A 28 9.87 24.67 22.49
CA VAL A 28 10.03 26.07 22.01
C VAL A 28 11.33 26.24 21.22
N ASN A 29 12.38 25.49 21.57
CA ASN A 29 13.66 25.51 20.89
C ASN A 29 13.74 24.58 19.66
N LEU A 30 12.63 23.98 19.23
CA LEU A 30 12.55 23.18 18.00
C LEU A 30 11.96 23.95 16.83
N PRO A 31 12.35 23.62 15.58
CA PRO A 31 11.73 24.19 14.40
C PRO A 31 10.24 23.84 14.34
N GLN A 32 9.41 24.79 13.91
CA GLN A 32 7.94 24.68 13.87
C GLN A 32 7.43 23.50 13.02
N LYS A 33 8.25 22.98 12.10
CA LYS A 33 8.03 21.73 11.37
C LYS A 33 9.21 20.79 11.56
N ASP A 34 9.21 20.04 12.67
CA ASP A 34 10.20 18.98 12.91
C ASP A 34 9.91 17.77 12.01
N LEU A 35 10.68 17.64 10.93
CA LEU A 35 10.59 16.52 9.97
C LEU A 35 11.77 15.56 10.08
N ALA A 36 12.76 15.89 10.93
CA ALA A 36 13.98 15.11 11.08
C ALA A 36 13.78 13.98 12.09
N LYS A 37 14.69 12.99 12.06
CA LYS A 37 14.70 11.94 13.08
C LYS A 37 15.08 12.57 14.41
N TYR A 38 14.47 12.11 15.51
CA TYR A 38 14.66 12.74 16.82
C TYR A 38 16.13 12.96 17.23
N LYS A 39 17.04 12.01 16.93
CA LYS A 39 18.48 12.15 17.24
C LYS A 39 19.14 13.31 16.52
N THR A 40 18.70 13.61 15.31
CA THR A 40 19.22 14.74 14.52
C THR A 40 18.72 16.05 15.11
N SER A 41 17.44 16.14 15.45
CA SER A 41 16.91 17.35 16.10
C SER A 41 17.49 17.54 17.51
N GLU A 42 17.72 16.44 18.25
CA GLU A 42 18.34 16.43 19.59
C GLU A 42 19.79 16.90 19.58
N SER A 43 20.59 16.51 18.57
CA SER A 43 21.99 16.94 18.50
C SER A 43 22.15 18.40 18.06
N HIS A 44 21.12 19.00 17.46
CA HIS A 44 21.09 20.41 17.08
C HIS A 44 20.40 21.28 18.13
N LEU A 45 19.90 20.70 19.22
CA LEU A 45 19.23 21.44 20.28
C LEU A 45 20.26 22.20 21.12
N ASP A 46 20.03 23.49 21.28
CA ASP A 46 20.83 24.39 22.10
C ASP A 46 20.40 24.27 23.56
N TRP A 47 21.13 23.44 24.32
CA TRP A 47 20.76 23.11 25.71
C TRP A 47 20.89 24.30 26.66
N GLU A 48 21.71 25.30 26.34
CA GLU A 48 21.81 26.53 27.14
C GLU A 48 20.52 27.36 27.04
N LYS A 49 19.80 27.28 25.91
CA LYS A 49 18.47 27.90 25.75
C LYS A 49 17.32 27.06 26.31
N VAL A 50 17.60 25.81 26.66
CA VAL A 50 16.67 24.89 27.33
C VAL A 50 16.85 24.95 28.85
N ALA A 51 17.94 25.54 29.34
CA ALA A 51 18.16 25.80 30.75
C ALA A 51 17.04 26.69 31.31
N PHE A 52 16.59 26.40 32.53
CA PHE A 52 15.54 27.15 33.20
C PHE A 52 15.72 27.09 34.71
N ASN A 53 15.26 28.12 35.42
CA ASN A 53 15.41 28.23 36.88
C ASN A 53 16.88 28.07 37.31
N SER A 54 17.16 27.07 38.15
CA SER A 54 18.51 26.72 38.62
C SER A 54 19.10 25.52 37.87
N PHE A 55 18.45 25.03 36.82
CA PHE A 55 18.91 23.90 36.02
C PHE A 55 19.71 24.37 34.81
N THR A 56 20.97 23.96 34.74
CA THR A 56 21.86 24.25 33.61
C THR A 56 21.52 23.42 32.39
N GLY A 57 22.03 23.81 31.21
CA GLY A 57 21.80 23.07 29.98
C GLY A 57 22.21 21.60 30.05
N GLU A 58 23.33 21.30 30.71
CA GLU A 58 23.79 19.91 30.89
C GLU A 58 22.87 19.12 31.85
N MET A 59 22.34 19.75 32.91
CA MET A 59 21.34 19.12 33.79
C MET A 59 20.05 18.79 33.04
N CYS A 60 19.55 19.72 32.23
CA CYS A 60 18.39 19.53 31.36
C CYS A 60 18.58 18.38 30.36
N LYS A 61 19.77 18.31 29.74
CA LYS A 61 20.16 17.24 28.82
C LYS A 61 20.27 15.88 29.49
N GLN A 62 20.86 15.81 30.67
CA GLN A 62 20.93 14.58 31.46
C GLN A 62 19.52 14.10 31.81
N LYS A 63 18.64 15.01 32.24
CA LYS A 63 17.27 14.65 32.61
C LYS A 63 16.44 14.19 31.42
N TRP A 64 16.55 14.85 30.27
CA TRP A 64 15.95 14.39 29.02
C TRP A 64 16.42 12.98 28.65
N ASN A 65 17.72 12.68 28.81
CA ASN A 65 18.25 11.35 28.54
C ASN A 65 17.64 10.26 29.45
N GLU A 66 17.30 10.58 30.69
CA GLU A 66 16.59 9.68 31.59
C GLU A 66 15.13 9.46 31.15
N VAL A 67 14.40 10.55 30.91
CA VAL A 67 12.99 10.50 30.47
C VAL A 67 12.86 9.79 29.12
N SER A 68 13.82 9.99 28.20
CA SER A 68 13.80 9.37 26.88
C SER A 68 14.00 7.85 26.91
N LYS A 69 14.57 7.27 27.98
CA LYS A 69 14.77 5.82 28.13
C LYS A 69 13.47 5.05 28.32
N VAL A 70 12.46 5.68 28.94
CA VAL A 70 11.18 5.02 29.28
C VAL A 70 10.11 5.19 28.21
N ILE A 71 10.35 6.04 27.21
CA ILE A 71 9.49 6.28 26.05
C ILE A 71 9.99 5.54 24.80
N ARG A 72 9.11 5.36 23.81
CA ARG A 72 9.43 4.58 22.60
C ARG A 72 10.18 5.43 21.58
N LYS A 73 11.43 5.07 21.28
CA LYS A 73 12.35 5.82 20.38
C LYS A 73 12.09 5.61 18.88
N PHE A 74 10.89 5.88 18.40
CA PHE A 74 10.55 5.83 16.97
C PHE A 74 9.65 7.02 16.66
N ARG A 75 10.20 8.15 16.16
CA ARG A 75 9.52 9.34 15.60
C ARG A 75 10.45 10.59 15.56
N THR A 76 9.89 11.78 15.34
CA THR A 76 10.53 13.11 15.47
C THR A 76 10.70 13.50 16.95
N LEU A 77 11.51 14.52 17.25
CA LEU A 77 11.75 14.94 18.64
C LEU A 77 10.50 15.59 19.25
N THR A 78 9.74 16.36 18.46
CA THR A 78 8.43 16.92 18.87
C THR A 78 7.45 15.84 19.33
N GLU A 79 7.32 14.74 18.58
CA GLU A 79 6.43 13.63 18.98
C GLU A 79 6.94 12.90 20.23
N LEU A 80 8.26 12.77 20.40
CA LEU A 80 8.85 12.19 21.61
C LEU A 80 8.61 13.07 22.85
N ILE A 81 8.64 14.40 22.69
CA ILE A 81 8.32 15.34 23.76
C ILE A 81 6.86 15.19 24.19
N PHE A 82 5.92 15.06 23.26
CA PHE A 82 4.52 14.81 23.60
C PHE A 82 4.31 13.46 24.32
N ASP A 83 4.97 12.39 23.85
CA ASP A 83 4.94 11.09 24.53
C ASP A 83 5.54 11.17 25.94
N ALA A 84 6.59 11.98 26.13
CA ALA A 84 7.20 12.23 27.43
C ALA A 84 6.27 13.03 28.36
N GLN A 85 5.62 14.08 27.86
CA GLN A 85 4.64 14.88 28.61
C GLN A 85 3.46 14.01 29.06
N ASP A 86 2.90 13.14 28.19
CA ASP A 86 1.83 12.20 28.57
C ASP A 86 2.33 11.17 29.58
N PHE A 87 3.57 10.69 29.46
CA PHE A 87 4.13 9.74 30.41
C PHE A 87 4.34 10.34 31.81
N ILE A 88 4.80 11.60 31.88
CA ILE A 88 5.03 12.30 33.15
C ILE A 88 3.70 12.64 33.83
N LYS A 89 2.70 13.10 33.06
CA LYS A 89 1.35 13.38 33.59
C LYS A 89 0.61 12.09 33.96
N ASN A 90 0.80 11.01 33.21
CA ASN A 90 0.07 9.75 33.36
C ASN A 90 1.00 8.52 33.40
N PRO A 91 1.82 8.34 34.46
CA PRO A 91 2.85 7.30 34.52
C PRO A 91 2.31 5.86 34.48
N TYR A 92 1.04 5.68 34.86
CA TYR A 92 0.35 4.40 34.92
C TYR A 92 -0.56 4.12 33.72
N LYS A 93 -0.57 4.96 32.67
CA LYS A 93 -1.42 4.76 31.50
C LYS A 93 -1.10 3.46 30.74
N GLY A 94 -2.11 2.84 30.15
CA GLY A 94 -1.96 1.68 29.28
C GLY A 94 -1.40 0.42 29.96
N LYS A 95 -0.25 -0.09 29.49
CA LYS A 95 0.31 -1.37 29.98
C LYS A 95 0.78 -1.33 31.44
N LYS A 96 1.06 -0.14 31.98
CA LYS A 96 1.52 0.06 33.36
C LYS A 96 0.37 0.22 34.36
N LEU A 97 -0.89 0.22 33.89
CA LEU A 97 -2.07 0.43 34.76
C LEU A 97 -2.20 -0.62 35.86
N LYS A 98 -1.87 -1.88 35.53
CA LYS A 98 -1.85 -2.98 36.50
C LYS A 98 -0.75 -2.85 37.57
N LYS A 99 0.15 -1.87 37.44
CA LYS A 99 1.19 -1.53 38.42
C LYS A 99 0.80 -0.32 39.26
N HIS A 100 -0.34 0.32 39.00
CA HIS A 100 -0.80 1.42 39.82
C HIS A 100 -1.03 0.91 41.26
N PRO A 101 -0.57 1.63 42.29
CA PRO A 101 -0.70 1.21 43.70
C PRO A 101 -2.14 0.85 44.08
N ASP A 102 -3.09 1.68 43.63
CA ASP A 102 -4.52 1.50 43.92
C ASP A 102 -5.23 0.54 42.95
N PHE A 103 -4.54 -0.02 41.94
CA PHE A 103 -5.19 -0.93 40.99
C PHE A 103 -5.57 -2.24 41.70
N PRO A 104 -6.86 -2.61 41.75
CA PRO A 104 -7.28 -3.80 42.45
C PRO A 104 -6.63 -5.07 41.87
N LYS A 105 -6.08 -5.92 42.73
CA LYS A 105 -5.52 -7.21 42.32
C LYS A 105 -6.65 -8.21 42.11
N LYS A 106 -6.56 -9.00 41.04
CA LYS A 106 -7.57 -10.01 40.74
C LYS A 106 -7.68 -11.04 41.89
N PRO A 107 -8.91 -11.46 42.25
CA PRO A 107 -9.11 -12.48 43.26
C PRO A 107 -8.44 -13.80 42.84
N LEU A 108 -7.83 -14.49 43.80
CA LEU A 108 -7.17 -15.76 43.54
C LEU A 108 -8.21 -16.85 43.36
N THR A 109 -8.15 -17.59 42.26
CA THR A 109 -9.04 -18.75 42.07
C THR A 109 -8.87 -19.76 43.22
N PRO A 110 -9.89 -20.58 43.53
CA PRO A 110 -9.86 -21.52 44.65
C PRO A 110 -8.59 -22.38 44.72
N TYR A 111 -8.14 -22.91 43.57
CA TYR A 111 -6.90 -23.69 43.48
C TYR A 111 -5.65 -22.86 43.83
N PHE A 112 -5.51 -21.66 43.25
CA PHE A 112 -4.36 -20.80 43.52
C PHE A 112 -4.30 -20.32 44.98
N ARG A 113 -5.46 -20.11 45.62
CA ARG A 113 -5.54 -19.78 47.04
C ARG A 113 -5.05 -20.95 47.90
N PHE A 114 -5.52 -22.17 47.63
CA PHE A 114 -4.98 -23.39 48.23
C PHE A 114 -3.47 -23.56 47.99
N PHE A 115 -3.04 -23.33 46.75
CA PHE A 115 -1.65 -23.49 46.34
C PHE A 115 -0.73 -22.56 47.13
N ILE A 116 -1.06 -21.26 47.25
CA ILE A 116 -0.24 -20.30 48.00
C ILE A 116 -0.21 -20.67 49.50
N GLU A 117 -1.36 -21.03 50.09
CA GLU A 117 -1.46 -21.41 51.50
C GLU A 117 -0.61 -22.64 51.84
N LYS A 118 -0.59 -23.64 50.95
CA LYS A 118 0.13 -24.91 51.19
C LYS A 118 1.56 -24.90 50.69
N ARG A 119 1.89 -24.17 49.61
CA ARG A 119 3.24 -24.13 49.02
C ARG A 119 4.29 -23.76 50.04
N ALA A 120 4.08 -22.72 50.85
CA ALA A 120 5.06 -22.29 51.83
C ALA A 120 5.37 -23.38 52.87
N LYS A 121 4.37 -24.19 53.26
CA LYS A 121 4.54 -25.31 54.19
C LYS A 121 5.27 -26.47 53.53
N TYR A 122 4.91 -26.81 52.30
CA TYR A 122 5.53 -27.91 51.56
C TYR A 122 6.97 -27.61 51.13
N ALA A 123 7.27 -26.35 50.80
CA ALA A 123 8.63 -25.92 50.50
C ALA A 123 9.56 -26.01 51.72
N LYS A 124 9.03 -25.79 52.94
CA LYS A 124 9.78 -25.99 54.19
C LYS A 124 9.96 -27.46 54.55
N LEU A 125 8.94 -28.29 54.30
CA LEU A 125 9.00 -29.73 54.57
C LEU A 125 9.85 -30.49 53.55
N HIS A 126 10.02 -29.93 52.35
CA HIS A 126 10.82 -30.52 51.30
C HIS A 126 11.73 -29.46 50.66
N PRO A 127 12.77 -28.99 51.37
CA PRO A 127 13.69 -27.95 50.87
C PRO A 127 14.45 -28.38 49.61
N GLU A 128 14.67 -29.69 49.44
CA GLU A 128 15.36 -30.27 48.29
C GLU A 128 14.43 -30.46 47.06
N MET A 129 13.11 -30.36 47.24
CA MET A 129 12.19 -30.52 46.11
C MET A 129 12.09 -29.24 45.27
N SER A 130 12.14 -29.43 43.95
CA SER A 130 11.99 -28.32 43.01
C SER A 130 10.59 -27.70 43.09
N ASN A 131 10.48 -26.41 42.76
CA ASN A 131 9.19 -25.73 42.67
C ASN A 131 8.24 -26.36 41.65
N LEU A 132 8.77 -27.01 40.61
CA LEU A 132 7.98 -27.74 39.62
C LEU A 132 7.32 -28.98 40.24
N ASP A 133 8.07 -29.73 41.05
CA ASP A 133 7.55 -30.95 41.68
C ASP A 133 6.58 -30.63 42.81
N LEU A 134 6.86 -29.58 43.60
CA LEU A 134 5.89 -29.03 44.56
C LEU A 134 4.58 -28.62 43.89
N THR A 135 4.64 -28.05 42.68
CA THR A 135 3.43 -27.66 41.93
C THR A 135 2.62 -28.87 41.47
N LYS A 136 3.28 -29.92 40.98
CA LYS A 136 2.62 -31.18 40.61
C LYS A 136 1.94 -31.82 41.83
N ILE A 137 2.65 -31.95 42.95
CA ILE A 137 2.13 -32.55 44.18
C ILE A 137 0.92 -31.77 44.70
N LEU A 138 1.00 -30.44 44.77
CA LEU A 138 -0.10 -29.61 45.25
C LEU A 138 -1.32 -29.64 44.31
N SER A 139 -1.10 -29.73 42.99
CA SER A 139 -2.19 -29.91 42.03
C SER A 139 -2.95 -31.23 42.22
N MET A 140 -2.23 -32.33 42.46
CA MET A 140 -2.82 -33.64 42.75
C MET A 140 -3.56 -33.63 44.09
N LYS A 141 -2.95 -33.03 45.14
CA LYS A 141 -3.60 -32.90 46.44
C LYS A 141 -4.87 -32.08 46.38
N TYR A 142 -4.89 -30.98 45.62
CA TYR A 142 -6.12 -30.18 45.44
C TYR A 142 -7.22 -30.96 44.71
N ARG A 143 -6.86 -31.72 43.65
CA ARG A 143 -7.83 -32.56 42.93
C ARG A 143 -8.48 -33.59 43.85
N GLY A 144 -7.69 -34.24 44.71
CA GLY A 144 -8.14 -35.21 45.70
C GLY A 144 -8.76 -34.61 46.98
N LEU A 145 -8.91 -33.28 47.11
CA LEU A 145 -9.57 -32.69 48.28
C LEU A 145 -11.07 -33.02 48.28
N PRO A 146 -11.64 -33.35 49.46
CA PRO A 146 -13.08 -33.47 49.63
C PRO A 146 -13.81 -32.19 49.26
N GLU A 147 -15.01 -32.32 48.71
CA GLU A 147 -15.80 -31.19 48.20
C GLU A 147 -16.09 -30.16 49.30
N LYS A 148 -16.34 -30.62 50.55
CA LYS A 148 -16.50 -29.74 51.72
C LYS A 148 -15.31 -28.82 51.97
N LYS A 149 -14.07 -29.29 51.72
CA LYS A 149 -12.85 -28.47 51.86
C LYS A 149 -12.64 -27.55 50.67
N LYS A 150 -13.02 -27.98 49.45
CA LYS A 150 -13.01 -27.14 48.24
C LYS A 150 -14.03 -26.01 48.34
N LYS A 151 -15.20 -26.28 48.94
CA LYS A 151 -16.28 -25.30 49.15
C LYS A 151 -15.79 -24.05 49.88
N LYS A 152 -14.97 -24.21 50.92
CA LYS A 152 -14.33 -23.08 51.62
C LYS A 152 -13.56 -22.17 50.65
N TYR A 153 -12.72 -22.75 49.79
CA TYR A 153 -11.93 -21.98 48.82
C TYR A 153 -12.79 -21.34 47.71
N LEU A 154 -13.95 -21.93 47.40
CA LEU A 154 -14.94 -21.37 46.48
C LEU A 154 -15.68 -20.17 47.08
N GLU A 155 -16.16 -20.29 48.32
CA GLU A 155 -16.81 -19.22 49.07
C GLU A 155 -15.85 -18.03 49.28
N ASP A 156 -14.61 -18.32 49.67
CA ASP A 156 -13.51 -17.36 49.78
C ASP A 156 -13.26 -16.61 48.45
N PHE A 157 -13.22 -17.32 47.32
CA PHE A 157 -13.05 -16.71 46.00
C PHE A 157 -14.24 -15.82 45.62
N GLN A 158 -15.46 -16.24 45.94
CA GLN A 158 -16.66 -15.47 45.64
C GLN A 158 -16.69 -14.15 46.43
N LYS A 159 -16.34 -14.21 47.73
CA LYS A 159 -16.19 -13.01 48.56
C LYS A 159 -15.10 -12.07 48.03
N ASP A 160 -13.91 -12.58 47.74
CA ASP A 160 -12.82 -11.77 47.17
C ASP A 160 -13.21 -11.15 45.82
N LYS A 161 -14.01 -11.85 45.01
CA LYS A 161 -14.52 -11.37 43.72
C LYS A 161 -15.50 -10.21 43.90
N GLU A 162 -16.35 -10.25 44.91
CA GLU A 162 -17.24 -9.15 45.27
C GLU A 162 -16.46 -7.95 45.78
N THR A 163 -15.50 -8.15 46.69
CA THR A 163 -14.60 -7.08 47.15
C THR A 163 -13.81 -6.47 45.99
N PHE A 164 -13.28 -7.30 45.09
CA PHE A 164 -12.61 -6.84 43.87
C PHE A 164 -13.54 -6.00 42.99
N GLY A 165 -14.82 -6.39 42.87
CA GLY A 165 -15.84 -5.60 42.17
C GLY A 165 -15.97 -4.20 42.74
N HIS A 166 -16.17 -4.08 44.06
CA HIS A 166 -16.29 -2.79 44.75
C HIS A 166 -15.01 -1.95 44.65
N SER A 167 -13.84 -2.54 44.92
CA SER A 167 -12.55 -1.83 44.78
C SER A 167 -12.30 -1.40 43.34
N MET A 168 -12.75 -2.17 42.34
CA MET A 168 -12.64 -1.80 40.93
C MET A 168 -13.60 -0.68 40.55
N SER A 169 -14.79 -0.62 41.14
CA SER A 169 -15.70 0.52 40.98
C SER A 169 -15.08 1.80 41.57
N LYS A 170 -14.60 1.74 42.82
CA LYS A 170 -13.91 2.86 43.46
C LYS A 170 -12.68 3.33 42.68
N PHE A 171 -11.87 2.40 42.17
CA PHE A 171 -10.73 2.75 41.31
C PHE A 171 -11.16 3.47 40.02
N ARG A 172 -12.34 3.18 39.47
CA ARG A 172 -12.86 3.89 38.31
C ARG A 172 -13.33 5.30 38.62
N GLU A 173 -13.86 5.51 39.81
CA GLU A 173 -14.30 6.83 40.30
C GLU A 173 -13.10 7.71 40.64
N ASP A 174 -12.10 7.18 41.36
CA ASP A 174 -10.93 7.92 41.82
C ASP A 174 -9.91 8.20 40.70
N HIS A 175 -9.90 7.38 39.63
CA HIS A 175 -8.92 7.48 38.53
C HIS A 175 -9.58 7.50 37.14
N PRO A 176 -10.44 8.50 36.84
CA PRO A 176 -11.21 8.55 35.60
C PRO A 176 -10.33 8.61 34.35
N ASP A 177 -9.25 9.39 34.36
CA ASP A 177 -8.32 9.55 33.23
C ASP A 177 -7.60 8.24 32.85
N LEU A 178 -7.27 7.43 33.84
CA LEU A 178 -6.63 6.12 33.63
C LEU A 178 -7.62 5.09 33.10
N VAL A 179 -8.89 5.18 33.51
CA VAL A 179 -9.98 4.29 33.06
C VAL A 179 -10.50 4.67 31.69
N GLU A 180 -10.59 5.95 31.38
CA GLU A 180 -10.94 6.44 30.04
C GLU A 180 -9.89 6.00 29.01
N SER A 181 -8.62 5.89 29.40
CA SER A 181 -7.57 5.29 28.55
C SER A 181 -7.81 3.80 28.24
N MET A 182 -8.47 3.05 29.13
CA MET A 182 -8.97 1.69 28.84
C MET A 182 -10.24 1.72 27.99
N ALA A 183 -11.15 2.66 28.25
CA ALA A 183 -12.43 2.85 27.55
C ALA A 183 -12.27 3.36 26.11
N LYS A 184 -11.21 4.11 25.79
CA LYS A 184 -10.80 4.43 24.41
C LYS A 184 -10.47 3.18 23.58
N LYS A 185 -10.37 2.01 24.22
CA LYS A 185 -10.28 0.71 23.55
C LYS A 185 -11.60 -0.08 23.52
N GLY A 186 -12.72 0.44 24.04
CA GLY A 186 -14.00 -0.26 23.95
C GLY A 186 -15.19 0.27 24.76
N SER A 187 -15.45 1.57 24.89
CA SER A 187 -16.73 2.04 25.47
C SER A 187 -17.58 2.91 24.55
N ASN A 188 -16.99 3.83 23.77
CA ASN A 188 -17.81 4.70 22.91
C ASN A 188 -17.62 4.45 21.42
N VAL A 189 -16.50 3.84 21.00
CA VAL A 189 -16.32 3.44 19.60
C VAL A 189 -17.08 2.14 19.35
N PRO A 190 -17.99 2.09 18.36
CA PRO A 190 -18.66 0.85 17.97
C PRO A 190 -17.69 -0.32 17.78
N GLU A 191 -18.08 -1.53 18.20
CA GLU A 191 -17.21 -2.71 18.07
C GLU A 191 -17.06 -3.15 16.62
N LYS A 192 -15.83 -3.47 16.20
CA LYS A 192 -15.58 -3.97 14.85
C LYS A 192 -16.32 -5.27 14.59
N PRO A 193 -16.92 -5.42 13.40
CA PRO A 193 -17.71 -6.59 13.04
C PRO A 193 -16.82 -7.83 12.94
N ARG A 194 -17.41 -8.98 13.30
CA ARG A 194 -16.72 -10.27 13.31
C ARG A 194 -16.57 -10.82 11.90
N THR A 195 -15.46 -11.52 11.66
CA THR A 195 -15.22 -12.23 10.39
C THR A 195 -16.15 -13.44 10.23
N PRO A 196 -16.35 -13.97 9.02
CA PRO A 196 -17.19 -15.16 8.80
C PRO A 196 -16.75 -16.34 9.67
N GLN A 197 -15.43 -16.61 9.72
CA GLN A 197 -14.86 -17.64 10.57
C GLN A 197 -15.11 -17.40 12.07
N GLN A 198 -15.03 -16.15 12.54
CA GLN A 198 -15.27 -15.83 13.96
C GLN A 198 -16.75 -16.01 14.35
N LEU A 199 -17.67 -15.65 13.45
CA LEU A 199 -19.11 -15.85 13.65
C LEU A 199 -19.43 -17.34 13.73
N TRP A 200 -18.94 -18.12 12.76
CA TRP A 200 -19.10 -19.57 12.76
C TRP A 200 -18.45 -20.20 14.00
N TYR A 201 -17.21 -19.84 14.33
CA TYR A 201 -16.51 -20.38 15.49
C TYR A 201 -17.26 -20.10 16.80
N SER A 202 -17.80 -18.88 16.96
CA SER A 202 -18.56 -18.53 18.17
C SER A 202 -19.87 -19.34 18.27
N HIS A 203 -20.53 -19.57 17.15
CA HIS A 203 -21.72 -20.41 17.05
C HIS A 203 -21.40 -21.87 17.40
N GLU A 204 -20.41 -22.47 16.73
CA GLU A 204 -20.04 -23.87 16.95
C GLU A 204 -19.42 -24.09 18.31
N LYS A 205 -18.64 -23.14 18.84
CA LYS A 205 -18.09 -23.24 20.21
C LYS A 205 -19.21 -23.35 21.25
N LYS A 206 -20.32 -22.62 21.07
CA LYS A 206 -21.47 -22.70 21.98
C LYS A 206 -22.14 -24.08 21.90
N ALA A 207 -22.26 -24.64 20.70
CA ALA A 207 -22.79 -26.00 20.50
C ALA A 207 -21.85 -27.07 21.08
N PHE A 208 -20.55 -26.95 20.81
CA PHE A 208 -19.51 -27.89 21.26
C PHE A 208 -19.36 -27.91 22.78
N LEU A 209 -19.41 -26.76 23.45
CA LEU A 209 -19.39 -26.71 24.93
C LEU A 209 -20.65 -27.31 25.57
N LYS A 210 -21.76 -27.36 24.84
CA LYS A 210 -22.99 -28.02 25.32
C LYS A 210 -22.84 -29.54 25.34
N THR A 211 -22.07 -30.11 24.39
CA THR A 211 -21.86 -31.56 24.28
C THR A 211 -20.58 -32.05 24.97
N HIS A 212 -19.61 -31.15 25.17
CA HIS A 212 -18.33 -31.45 25.83
C HIS A 212 -18.02 -30.37 26.88
N ALA A 213 -18.69 -30.45 28.03
CA ALA A 213 -18.59 -29.46 29.10
C ALA A 213 -17.18 -29.39 29.74
N ASP A 214 -16.39 -30.46 29.59
CA ASP A 214 -15.03 -30.62 30.11
C ASP A 214 -13.93 -30.32 29.08
N ALA A 215 -14.30 -30.04 27.81
CA ALA A 215 -13.33 -29.80 26.75
C ALA A 215 -12.48 -28.56 27.02
N THR A 216 -11.16 -28.69 26.83
CA THR A 216 -10.26 -27.57 27.03
C THR A 216 -10.38 -26.57 25.87
N THR A 217 -9.98 -25.32 26.13
CA THR A 217 -9.99 -24.28 25.08
C THR A 217 -9.09 -24.62 23.89
N LYS A 218 -8.05 -25.43 24.10
CA LYS A 218 -7.15 -25.90 23.05
C LYS A 218 -7.87 -26.91 22.15
N ASP A 219 -8.55 -27.89 22.74
CA ASP A 219 -9.25 -28.95 22.00
C ASP A 219 -10.38 -28.39 21.14
N ILE A 220 -11.13 -27.43 21.68
CA ILE A 220 -12.18 -26.69 20.96
C ILE A 220 -11.58 -25.96 19.76
N LYS A 221 -10.45 -25.26 19.96
CA LYS A 221 -9.81 -24.48 18.90
C LYS A 221 -9.29 -25.38 17.78
N ASP A 222 -8.64 -26.48 18.12
CA ASP A 222 -8.05 -27.40 17.16
C ASP A 222 -9.13 -28.17 16.38
N SER A 223 -10.19 -28.62 17.06
CA SER A 223 -11.33 -29.30 16.43
C SER A 223 -12.10 -28.37 15.47
N LEU A 224 -12.52 -27.20 15.95
CA LEU A 224 -13.28 -26.25 15.13
C LEU A 224 -12.41 -25.64 14.03
N GLY A 225 -11.11 -25.44 14.25
CA GLY A 225 -10.20 -24.96 13.20
C GLY A 225 -10.17 -25.88 11.98
N LYS A 226 -10.13 -27.19 12.19
CA LYS A 226 -10.19 -28.20 11.11
C LYS A 226 -11.55 -28.26 10.44
N GLN A 227 -12.64 -28.15 11.21
CA GLN A 227 -13.98 -28.15 10.63
C GLN A 227 -14.23 -26.95 9.71
N TRP A 228 -13.73 -25.76 10.04
CA TRP A 228 -13.85 -24.58 9.18
C TRP A 228 -13.26 -24.79 7.78
N THR A 229 -12.06 -25.41 7.71
CA THR A 229 -11.38 -25.66 6.42
C THR A 229 -12.07 -26.75 5.60
N GLN A 230 -12.88 -27.59 6.23
CA GLN A 230 -13.67 -28.65 5.58
C GLN A 230 -15.13 -28.26 5.29
N LEU A 231 -15.58 -27.07 5.72
CA LEU A 231 -16.93 -26.61 5.40
C LEU A 231 -17.12 -26.49 3.89
N SER A 232 -18.26 -27.00 3.42
CA SER A 232 -18.76 -26.77 2.06
C SER A 232 -18.92 -25.28 1.76
N ASP A 233 -18.74 -24.91 0.50
CA ASP A 233 -18.90 -23.53 0.01
C ASP A 233 -20.26 -22.92 0.37
N LYS A 234 -21.37 -23.68 0.24
CA LYS A 234 -22.72 -23.23 0.63
C LYS A 234 -22.79 -22.81 2.10
N LYS A 235 -22.19 -23.59 3.01
CA LYS A 235 -22.13 -23.26 4.45
C LYS A 235 -21.24 -22.04 4.71
N ARG A 236 -20.11 -21.92 4.03
CA ARG A 236 -19.23 -20.74 4.14
C ARG A 236 -19.92 -19.46 3.68
N LEU A 237 -20.64 -19.51 2.56
CA LEU A 237 -21.40 -18.38 2.01
C LEU A 237 -22.42 -17.83 3.00
N LYS A 238 -23.10 -18.69 3.77
CA LYS A 238 -24.01 -18.26 4.85
C LYS A 238 -23.31 -17.35 5.87
N TRP A 239 -22.12 -17.72 6.31
CA TRP A 239 -21.36 -16.93 7.28
C TRP A 239 -20.72 -15.68 6.67
N ILE A 240 -20.35 -15.75 5.39
CA ILE A 240 -19.89 -14.59 4.62
C ILE A 240 -21.00 -13.55 4.52
N ALA A 241 -22.20 -13.95 4.11
CA ALA A 241 -23.36 -13.07 4.02
C ALA A 241 -23.67 -12.42 5.38
N LYS A 242 -23.71 -13.21 6.46
CA LYS A 242 -23.94 -12.69 7.81
C LYS A 242 -22.85 -11.71 8.27
N SER A 243 -21.59 -11.96 7.95
CA SER A 243 -20.48 -11.04 8.28
C SER A 243 -20.58 -9.73 7.51
N LEU A 244 -20.96 -9.78 6.23
CA LEU A 244 -21.16 -8.59 5.40
C LEU A 244 -22.34 -7.74 5.89
N GLU A 245 -23.44 -8.37 6.30
CA GLU A 245 -24.61 -7.69 6.88
C GLU A 245 -24.23 -6.96 8.19
N MET A 246 -23.50 -7.64 9.09
CA MET A 246 -23.00 -7.02 10.31
C MET A 246 -21.99 -5.90 10.03
N HIS A 247 -21.19 -6.03 8.97
CA HIS A 247 -20.24 -5.00 8.56
C HIS A 247 -20.98 -3.76 8.01
N LYS A 248 -22.00 -3.93 7.18
CA LYS A 248 -22.87 -2.83 6.74
C LYS A 248 -23.53 -2.11 7.92
N ALA A 249 -24.09 -2.85 8.88
CA ALA A 249 -24.69 -2.24 10.08
C ALA A 249 -23.65 -1.45 10.91
N TYR A 250 -22.42 -1.96 11.02
CA TYR A 250 -21.33 -1.26 11.68
C TYR A 250 -20.92 0.01 10.93
N GLU A 251 -20.88 -0.01 9.59
CA GLU A 251 -20.56 1.18 8.78
C GLU A 251 -21.57 2.31 9.03
N GLU A 252 -22.88 2.00 9.07
CA GLU A 252 -23.92 2.99 9.39
C GLU A 252 -23.77 3.57 10.80
N VAL A 253 -23.56 2.72 11.80
CA VAL A 253 -23.35 3.17 13.19
C VAL A 253 -22.07 4.02 13.31
N MET A 254 -20.99 3.61 12.66
CA MET A 254 -19.73 4.36 12.65
C MET A 254 -19.85 5.72 11.95
N LYS A 255 -20.68 5.82 10.91
CA LYS A 255 -20.93 7.08 10.21
C LYS A 255 -21.59 8.10 11.14
N GLY A 256 -22.67 7.72 11.83
CA GLY A 256 -23.31 8.56 12.85
C GLY A 256 -22.38 8.87 14.04
N PHE A 257 -21.50 7.94 14.40
CA PHE A 257 -20.51 8.17 15.44
C PHE A 257 -19.46 9.23 15.06
N ILE A 258 -18.97 9.24 13.81
CA ILE A 258 -18.04 10.29 13.33
C ILE A 258 -18.72 11.66 13.33
N GLU A 259 -19.96 11.74 12.87
CA GLU A 259 -20.71 13.01 12.81
C GLU A 259 -20.87 13.63 14.20
N THR A 260 -20.98 12.79 15.23
CA THR A 260 -21.14 13.22 16.63
C THR A 260 -19.81 13.40 17.38
N HIS A 261 -18.69 12.96 16.81
CA HIS A 261 -17.35 12.98 17.44
C HIS A 261 -16.25 13.45 16.45
N PRO A 262 -16.33 14.70 15.93
CA PRO A 262 -15.36 15.23 14.96
C PRO A 262 -13.93 15.33 15.51
N GLU A 263 -13.74 15.35 16.83
CA GLU A 263 -12.45 15.42 17.52
C GLU A 263 -11.61 14.13 17.42
N LEU A 264 -12.23 12.99 17.07
CA LEU A 264 -11.55 11.70 17.02
C LEU A 264 -10.74 11.47 15.72
N ASN A 265 -10.83 12.38 14.73
CA ASN A 265 -10.08 12.36 13.46
C ASN A 265 -9.98 10.95 12.83
N MET A 266 -11.10 10.23 12.79
CA MET A 266 -11.19 8.88 12.25
C MET A 266 -11.40 8.95 10.73
N SER A 267 -10.50 8.34 9.95
CA SER A 267 -10.61 8.36 8.49
C SER A 267 -11.68 7.36 7.99
N ASN A 268 -12.39 7.70 6.91
CA ASN A 268 -13.35 6.79 6.28
C ASN A 268 -12.69 5.47 5.82
N GLU A 269 -11.39 5.50 5.49
CA GLU A 269 -10.62 4.30 5.14
C GLU A 269 -10.39 3.33 6.31
N ASP A 270 -10.46 3.80 7.57
CA ASP A 270 -10.33 2.94 8.74
C ASP A 270 -11.60 2.13 9.06
N ILE A 271 -12.74 2.57 8.52
CA ILE A 271 -14.07 1.97 8.70
C ILE A 271 -14.35 0.93 7.62
N VAL A 272 -14.00 1.23 6.36
CA VAL A 272 -14.29 0.41 5.17
C VAL A 272 -13.32 -0.79 5.00
N LYS A 273 -12.53 -1.13 6.01
CA LYS A 273 -11.63 -2.31 5.96
C LYS A 273 -12.46 -3.60 5.94
N SER A 274 -12.48 -4.28 4.79
CA SER A 274 -13.22 -5.54 4.58
C SER A 274 -12.94 -6.59 5.67
N THR A 275 -14.01 -7.25 6.13
CA THR A 275 -13.97 -8.36 7.08
C THR A 275 -13.62 -9.70 6.43
N LEU A 276 -13.60 -9.76 5.08
CA LEU A 276 -13.38 -10.99 4.32
C LEU A 276 -11.92 -11.20 3.99
N THR A 277 -11.48 -12.46 4.08
CA THR A 277 -10.21 -12.91 3.50
C THR A 277 -10.29 -12.95 1.98
N LYS A 278 -9.13 -13.02 1.31
CA LYS A 278 -9.06 -13.15 -0.16
C LYS A 278 -9.85 -14.36 -0.69
N ALA A 279 -9.80 -15.48 0.03
CA ALA A 279 -10.53 -16.69 -0.35
C ALA A 279 -12.05 -16.55 -0.16
N GLU A 280 -12.49 -15.94 0.95
CA GLU A 280 -13.92 -15.68 1.20
C GLU A 280 -14.49 -14.65 0.21
N ARG A 281 -13.73 -13.60 -0.13
CA ARG A 281 -14.11 -12.62 -1.16
C ARG A 281 -14.26 -13.28 -2.52
N HIS A 282 -13.32 -14.12 -2.92
CA HIS A 282 -13.40 -14.85 -4.18
C HIS A 282 -14.59 -15.84 -4.20
N LEU A 283 -14.85 -16.52 -3.09
CA LEU A 283 -16.02 -17.40 -2.97
C LEU A 283 -17.34 -16.62 -3.12
N LYS A 284 -17.42 -15.43 -2.51
CA LYS A 284 -18.58 -14.52 -2.65
C LYS A 284 -18.71 -13.98 -4.08
N ASP A 285 -17.62 -13.51 -4.68
CA ASP A 285 -17.60 -13.04 -6.07
C ASP A 285 -18.13 -14.12 -7.02
N LYS A 286 -17.66 -15.36 -6.85
CA LYS A 286 -18.11 -16.50 -7.64
C LYS A 286 -19.60 -16.79 -7.45
N SER A 287 -20.13 -16.70 -6.21
CA SER A 287 -21.55 -16.91 -5.96
C SER A 287 -22.44 -15.81 -6.51
N ASP A 288 -21.92 -14.58 -6.59
CA ASP A 288 -22.63 -13.42 -7.13
C ASP A 288 -22.64 -13.39 -8.66
N GLY A 289 -21.93 -14.32 -9.31
CA GLY A 289 -21.74 -14.31 -10.77
C GLY A 289 -20.75 -13.26 -11.25
N ARG A 290 -19.92 -12.69 -10.35
CA ARG A 290 -18.89 -11.74 -10.74
C ARG A 290 -17.82 -12.45 -11.59
N PRO A 291 -17.50 -11.95 -12.80
CA PRO A 291 -16.53 -12.60 -13.67
C PRO A 291 -15.12 -12.59 -13.09
N ASP A 292 -14.41 -13.70 -13.28
CA ASP A 292 -13.01 -13.82 -12.89
C ASP A 292 -12.09 -13.08 -13.87
N LYS A 293 -11.12 -12.34 -13.34
CA LYS A 293 -10.14 -11.61 -14.16
C LYS A 293 -9.28 -12.59 -14.97
N PRO A 294 -9.20 -12.43 -16.31
CA PRO A 294 -8.39 -13.30 -17.13
C PRO A 294 -6.89 -13.07 -16.87
N PRO A 295 -6.04 -14.08 -17.14
CA PRO A 295 -4.59 -13.92 -17.10
C PRO A 295 -4.10 -12.72 -17.93
N PRO A 296 -3.06 -11.99 -17.48
CA PRO A 296 -2.71 -10.70 -18.07
C PRO A 296 -1.99 -10.75 -19.42
N ASN A 297 -1.41 -11.89 -19.81
CA ASN A 297 -0.66 -12.06 -21.06
C ASN A 297 -0.67 -13.54 -21.50
N GLY A 298 -0.19 -13.81 -22.73
CA GLY A 298 -0.14 -15.16 -23.31
C GLY A 298 0.64 -16.18 -22.46
N TYR A 299 1.76 -15.77 -21.84
CA TYR A 299 2.50 -16.65 -20.92
C TYR A 299 1.65 -17.05 -19.71
N SER A 300 0.92 -16.11 -19.13
CA SER A 300 0.08 -16.37 -17.97
C SER A 300 -1.14 -17.22 -18.32
N MET A 301 -1.68 -17.10 -19.55
CA MET A 301 -2.71 -17.99 -20.07
C MET A 301 -2.19 -19.42 -20.19
N PHE A 302 -1.02 -19.60 -20.82
CA PHE A 302 -0.35 -20.90 -20.92
C PHE A 302 -0.13 -21.53 -19.53
N CYS A 303 0.40 -20.73 -18.58
CA CYS A 303 0.59 -21.18 -17.21
C CYS A 303 -0.71 -21.62 -16.55
N ALA A 304 -1.81 -20.89 -16.74
CA ALA A 304 -3.10 -21.22 -16.16
C ALA A 304 -3.66 -22.54 -16.71
N GLU A 305 -3.59 -22.74 -18.03
CA GLU A 305 -4.01 -23.98 -18.69
C GLU A 305 -3.17 -25.16 -18.20
N LEU A 306 -1.85 -25.03 -18.18
CA LEU A 306 -0.95 -26.10 -17.75
C LEU A 306 -1.05 -26.41 -16.25
N MET A 307 -1.26 -25.41 -15.40
CA MET A 307 -1.50 -25.64 -13.96
C MET A 307 -2.81 -26.37 -13.70
N SER A 308 -3.81 -26.22 -14.58
CA SER A 308 -5.11 -26.89 -14.42
C SER A 308 -5.07 -28.38 -14.75
N SER A 309 -4.15 -28.82 -15.63
CA SER A 309 -3.98 -30.21 -16.02
C SER A 309 -3.09 -31.02 -15.05
N MET A 310 -2.17 -30.38 -14.33
CA MET A 310 -1.22 -31.05 -13.42
C MET A 310 -1.58 -30.85 -11.94
N LYS A 311 -2.72 -31.37 -11.47
CA LYS A 311 -3.18 -31.09 -10.08
C LYS A 311 -2.31 -31.73 -8.99
N ASP A 312 -1.63 -32.84 -9.30
CA ASP A 312 -0.88 -33.66 -8.34
C ASP A 312 0.55 -33.17 -8.09
N VAL A 313 1.06 -32.25 -8.91
CA VAL A 313 2.40 -31.68 -8.78
C VAL A 313 2.35 -30.43 -7.90
N PRO A 314 3.26 -30.22 -6.92
CA PRO A 314 3.28 -29.02 -6.08
C PRO A 314 3.32 -27.71 -6.87
N SER A 315 2.63 -26.67 -6.38
CA SER A 315 2.45 -25.41 -7.14
C SER A 315 3.76 -24.71 -7.54
N THR A 316 4.80 -24.84 -6.73
CA THR A 316 6.14 -24.29 -7.02
C THR A 316 6.79 -25.01 -8.19
N GLU A 317 6.65 -26.33 -8.25
CA GLU A 317 7.19 -27.17 -9.33
C GLU A 317 6.40 -26.96 -10.63
N ARG A 318 5.07 -26.87 -10.55
CA ARG A 318 4.22 -26.54 -11.71
C ARG A 318 4.69 -25.25 -12.40
N MET A 319 5.08 -24.24 -11.62
CA MET A 319 5.53 -22.97 -12.17
C MET A 319 6.91 -23.05 -12.84
N VAL A 320 7.79 -23.91 -12.34
CA VAL A 320 9.07 -24.21 -13.01
C VAL A 320 8.80 -24.90 -14.35
N MET A 321 7.91 -25.88 -14.37
CA MET A 321 7.51 -26.58 -15.61
C MET A 321 6.89 -25.63 -16.63
N CYS A 322 5.99 -24.73 -16.21
CA CYS A 322 5.43 -23.70 -17.09
C CYS A 322 6.53 -22.84 -17.74
N SER A 323 7.54 -22.43 -16.97
CA SER A 323 8.63 -21.61 -17.52
C SER A 323 9.49 -22.40 -18.52
N GLN A 324 9.80 -23.66 -18.23
CA GLN A 324 10.59 -24.52 -19.11
C GLN A 324 9.84 -24.81 -20.41
N GLN A 325 8.58 -25.23 -20.35
CA GLN A 325 7.79 -25.53 -21.54
C GLN A 325 7.54 -24.27 -22.39
N TRP A 326 7.27 -23.12 -21.77
CA TRP A 326 7.11 -21.87 -22.51
C TRP A 326 8.36 -21.48 -23.31
N LYS A 327 9.57 -21.74 -22.78
CA LYS A 327 10.81 -21.48 -23.51
C LYS A 327 10.93 -22.34 -24.78
N LEU A 328 10.44 -23.58 -24.73
CA LEU A 328 10.48 -24.53 -25.83
C LEU A 328 9.41 -24.28 -26.91
N LEU A 329 8.33 -23.55 -26.58
CA LEU A 329 7.27 -23.22 -27.54
C LEU A 329 7.76 -22.32 -28.67
N LYS A 330 7.30 -22.60 -29.90
CA LYS A 330 7.55 -21.78 -31.08
C LYS A 330 6.82 -20.44 -30.98
N GLN A 331 7.31 -19.42 -31.69
CA GLN A 331 6.71 -18.09 -31.64
C GLN A 331 5.24 -18.09 -32.09
N ASN A 332 4.90 -18.85 -33.13
CA ASN A 332 3.51 -18.99 -33.60
C ASN A 332 2.56 -19.53 -32.50
N GLU A 333 3.04 -20.48 -31.68
CA GLU A 333 2.25 -21.02 -30.57
C GLU A 333 2.07 -19.97 -29.46
N LYS A 334 3.15 -19.25 -29.13
CA LYS A 334 3.12 -18.12 -28.17
C LYS A 334 2.15 -17.02 -28.60
N ASP A 335 2.14 -16.69 -29.90
CA ASP A 335 1.21 -15.72 -30.48
C ASP A 335 -0.24 -16.23 -30.40
N GLY A 336 -0.46 -17.53 -30.57
CA GLY A 336 -1.75 -18.18 -30.35
C GLY A 336 -2.27 -18.00 -28.91
N TYR A 337 -1.41 -18.18 -27.91
CA TYR A 337 -1.76 -17.91 -26.50
C TYR A 337 -2.02 -16.43 -26.24
N GLN A 338 -1.26 -15.52 -26.87
CA GLN A 338 -1.46 -14.08 -26.76
C GLN A 338 -2.83 -13.66 -27.34
N LYS A 339 -3.19 -14.16 -28.52
CA LYS A 339 -4.52 -13.93 -29.13
C LYS A 339 -5.66 -14.44 -28.24
N ARG A 340 -5.53 -15.65 -27.69
CA ARG A 340 -6.53 -16.20 -26.74
C ARG A 340 -6.63 -15.38 -25.46
N CYS A 341 -5.52 -14.85 -24.96
CA CYS A 341 -5.50 -13.93 -23.81
C CYS A 341 -6.31 -12.66 -24.11
N GLU A 342 -6.07 -12.03 -25.25
CA GLU A 342 -6.77 -10.82 -25.69
C GLU A 342 -8.26 -11.06 -25.90
N GLN A 343 -8.63 -12.20 -26.49
CA GLN A 343 -10.02 -12.60 -26.66
C GLN A 343 -10.73 -12.77 -25.30
N ARG A 344 -10.11 -13.49 -24.36
CA ARG A 344 -10.63 -13.65 -22.98
C ARG A 344 -10.77 -12.32 -22.24
N LYS A 345 -9.89 -11.35 -22.50
CA LYS A 345 -10.01 -9.99 -21.93
C LYS A 345 -11.26 -9.28 -22.45
N LYS A 346 -11.52 -9.35 -23.76
CA LYS A 346 -12.74 -8.78 -24.35
C LYS A 346 -14.01 -9.44 -23.81
N GLU A 347 -14.01 -10.78 -23.72
CA GLU A 347 -15.12 -11.53 -23.12
C GLU A 347 -15.36 -11.14 -21.65
N TYR A 348 -14.29 -11.01 -20.87
CA TYR A 348 -14.37 -10.53 -19.50
C TYR A 348 -14.92 -9.11 -19.40
N GLU A 349 -14.53 -8.19 -20.29
CA GLU A 349 -15.06 -6.82 -20.30
C GLU A 349 -16.58 -6.82 -20.57
N VAL A 350 -17.03 -7.61 -21.54
CA VAL A 350 -18.47 -7.77 -21.84
C VAL A 350 -19.22 -8.36 -20.65
N GLU A 351 -18.74 -9.46 -20.08
CA GLU A 351 -19.42 -10.11 -18.96
C GLU A 351 -19.35 -9.26 -17.69
N MET A 352 -18.25 -8.53 -17.45
CA MET A 352 -18.13 -7.61 -16.33
C MET A 352 -19.12 -6.44 -16.47
N ASN A 353 -19.28 -5.89 -17.67
CA ASN A 353 -20.30 -4.85 -17.91
C ASN A 353 -21.71 -5.40 -17.70
N ARG A 354 -22.00 -6.62 -18.19
CA ARG A 354 -23.28 -7.30 -17.93
C ARG A 354 -23.53 -7.46 -16.43
N PHE A 355 -22.52 -7.92 -15.68
CA PHE A 355 -22.60 -8.05 -14.23
C PHE A 355 -22.88 -6.70 -13.58
N LEU A 356 -22.15 -5.63 -13.94
CA LEU A 356 -22.39 -4.29 -13.42
C LEU A 356 -23.83 -3.82 -13.67
N CYS A 357 -24.39 -4.07 -14.85
CA CYS A 357 -25.80 -3.74 -15.13
C CYS A 357 -26.81 -4.57 -14.33
N SER A 358 -26.43 -5.76 -13.83
CA SER A 358 -27.32 -6.66 -13.07
C SER A 358 -27.42 -6.32 -11.57
N ILE A 359 -26.53 -5.46 -11.06
CA ILE A 359 -26.45 -5.07 -9.65
C ILE A 359 -26.86 -3.61 -9.45
N SER A 360 -27.27 -3.24 -8.22
CA SER A 360 -27.68 -1.87 -7.89
C SER A 360 -26.55 -0.86 -8.05
N GLU A 361 -26.88 0.41 -8.29
CA GLU A 361 -25.88 1.48 -8.49
C GLU A 361 -24.93 1.64 -7.30
N GLU A 362 -25.43 1.47 -6.07
CA GLU A 362 -24.64 1.45 -4.84
C GLU A 362 -23.59 0.32 -4.84
N GLU A 363 -23.99 -0.87 -5.30
CA GLU A 363 -23.13 -2.03 -5.45
C GLU A 363 -22.11 -1.82 -6.58
N GLN A 364 -22.53 -1.21 -7.69
CA GLN A 364 -21.66 -0.87 -8.82
C GLN A 364 -20.53 0.07 -8.37
N GLN A 365 -20.86 1.13 -7.64
CA GLN A 365 -19.87 2.08 -7.10
C GLN A 365 -18.89 1.39 -6.15
N ARG A 366 -19.36 0.47 -5.30
CA ARG A 366 -18.49 -0.33 -4.43
C ARG A 366 -17.55 -1.22 -5.24
N VAL A 367 -18.07 -1.97 -6.21
CA VAL A 367 -17.30 -2.87 -7.08
C VAL A 367 -16.24 -2.11 -7.88
N LEU A 368 -16.58 -0.93 -8.42
CA LEU A 368 -15.65 -0.04 -9.12
C LEU A 368 -14.59 0.55 -8.18
N GLY A 369 -14.98 0.94 -6.96
CA GLY A 369 -14.08 1.40 -5.91
C GLY A 369 -13.07 0.33 -5.50
N GLU A 370 -13.51 -0.91 -5.29
CA GLU A 370 -12.65 -2.06 -5.01
C GLU A 370 -11.64 -2.32 -6.15
N GLN A 371 -12.08 -2.23 -7.42
CA GLN A 371 -11.18 -2.40 -8.57
C GLN A 371 -10.10 -1.33 -8.64
N LYS A 372 -10.44 -0.06 -8.35
CA LYS A 372 -9.47 1.05 -8.27
C LYS A 372 -8.45 0.82 -7.16
N MET A 373 -8.90 0.36 -5.98
CA MET A 373 -8.04 0.10 -4.82
C MET A 373 -7.06 -1.08 -5.00
N ILE A 374 -7.44 -2.12 -5.75
CA ILE A 374 -6.56 -3.25 -6.06
C ILE A 374 -5.39 -2.81 -6.98
N GLY A 375 -5.61 -1.82 -7.85
CA GLY A 375 -4.56 -1.24 -8.69
C GLY A 375 -3.47 -0.49 -7.90
N PHE A 376 -3.85 0.13 -6.77
CA PHE A 376 -2.94 0.87 -5.90
C PHE A 376 -2.21 0.00 -4.85
N LYS A 377 -2.80 -1.12 -4.42
CA LYS A 377 -2.25 -1.99 -3.36
C LYS A 377 -1.18 -3.00 -3.80
N LYS A 378 -0.52 -2.82 -4.96
CA LYS A 378 0.63 -3.66 -5.35
C LYS A 378 1.93 -3.36 -4.56
N GLY A 379 1.85 -2.49 -3.55
CA GLY A 379 2.99 -2.07 -2.73
C GLY A 379 2.74 -1.93 -1.23
N SER A 380 2.04 -2.85 -0.55
CA SER A 380 2.21 -2.98 0.91
C SER A 380 1.64 -4.28 1.48
N GLY A 381 2.51 -5.11 2.07
CA GLY A 381 2.08 -6.26 2.87
C GLY A 381 3.19 -7.29 3.09
N GLY A 382 3.98 -7.15 4.16
CA GLY A 382 4.95 -8.17 4.59
C GLY A 382 5.81 -7.73 5.78
N SER A 383 5.34 -8.00 6.99
CA SER A 383 5.99 -7.65 8.25
C SER A 383 7.27 -8.46 8.56
N LYS A 384 8.31 -7.72 8.96
CA LYS A 384 9.31 -8.00 10.01
C LYS A 384 9.87 -9.43 10.12
N LYS A 385 10.88 -9.74 9.30
CA LYS A 385 12.03 -10.62 9.64
C LYS A 385 13.14 -10.56 8.57
N LYS A 386 13.57 -9.38 8.11
CA LYS A 386 14.66 -9.26 7.10
C LYS A 386 15.50 -7.97 7.22
N SER A 387 15.61 -7.34 8.40
CA SER A 387 16.23 -6.00 8.50
C SER A 387 17.71 -5.94 8.12
N ARG A 388 18.50 -7.03 8.26
CA ARG A 388 19.94 -6.99 7.94
C ARG A 388 20.30 -7.32 6.49
N ALA A 389 19.48 -8.12 5.80
CA ALA A 389 19.67 -8.42 4.37
C ALA A 389 19.16 -7.28 3.47
N LYS A 390 18.15 -6.53 3.94
CA LYS A 390 17.55 -5.42 3.18
C LYS A 390 18.46 -4.19 3.11
N GLU A 391 19.33 -3.96 4.08
CA GLU A 391 20.31 -2.86 4.07
C GLU A 391 21.39 -3.09 2.99
N LYS A 392 21.92 -4.32 2.90
CA LYS A 392 22.89 -4.72 1.86
C LYS A 392 22.26 -4.70 0.46
N TYR A 393 21.02 -5.18 0.34
CA TYR A 393 20.29 -5.16 -0.94
C TYR A 393 19.89 -3.73 -1.35
N LYS A 394 19.53 -2.86 -0.39
CA LYS A 394 19.18 -1.45 -0.65
C LYS A 394 20.40 -0.60 -0.99
N ARG A 395 21.59 -0.91 -0.47
CA ARG A 395 22.88 -0.33 -0.92
C ARG A 395 23.26 -0.77 -2.32
N LEU A 396 23.11 -2.07 -2.63
CA LEU A 396 23.34 -2.58 -3.99
C LEU A 396 22.33 -2.00 -4.99
N GLU A 397 21.08 -1.84 -4.59
CA GLU A 397 19.99 -1.25 -5.37
C GLU A 397 20.16 0.26 -5.52
N THR A 398 20.73 0.99 -4.55
CA THR A 398 21.04 2.43 -4.71
C THR A 398 22.28 2.66 -5.56
N VAL A 399 23.26 1.76 -5.53
CA VAL A 399 24.42 1.81 -6.45
C VAL A 399 23.99 1.44 -7.88
N LEU A 400 23.21 0.37 -8.07
CA LEU A 400 22.64 0.00 -9.37
C LEU A 400 21.64 1.03 -9.88
N LYS A 401 20.90 1.71 -8.99
CA LYS A 401 19.99 2.81 -9.34
C LYS A 401 20.73 4.11 -9.62
N ALA A 402 21.88 4.37 -9.00
CA ALA A 402 22.76 5.48 -9.36
C ALA A 402 23.49 5.22 -10.70
N GLU A 403 23.85 3.97 -11.00
CA GLU A 403 24.38 3.56 -12.31
C GLU A 403 23.31 3.59 -13.41
N SER A 404 22.08 3.20 -13.12
CA SER A 404 20.96 3.27 -14.07
C SER A 404 20.34 4.67 -14.20
N VAL A 405 20.51 5.56 -13.21
CA VAL A 405 20.20 6.99 -13.34
C VAL A 405 21.29 7.73 -14.13
N LYS A 406 22.58 7.35 -14.00
CA LYS A 406 23.65 7.81 -14.90
C LYS A 406 23.44 7.34 -16.34
N LYS A 407 23.04 6.07 -16.57
CA LYS A 407 22.64 5.60 -17.91
C LYS A 407 21.34 6.23 -18.41
N GLY A 408 20.36 6.48 -17.53
CA GLY A 408 19.05 7.03 -17.90
C GLY A 408 19.05 8.53 -18.20
N GLN A 409 20.00 9.31 -17.67
CA GLN A 409 20.17 10.71 -18.04
C GLN A 409 20.89 10.91 -19.37
N GLU A 410 21.70 9.96 -19.83
CA GLU A 410 22.31 9.99 -21.18
C GLU A 410 21.39 9.45 -22.28
N GLU A 411 20.40 8.62 -21.97
CA GLU A 411 19.48 8.04 -22.96
C GLU A 411 18.24 8.92 -23.26
N ARG A 412 17.90 9.85 -22.36
CA ARG A 412 16.75 10.76 -22.54
C ARG A 412 16.97 11.83 -23.62
N SER A 413 18.11 11.78 -24.30
CA SER A 413 18.47 12.64 -25.43
C SER A 413 18.84 11.87 -26.69
N ARG A 414 18.59 10.55 -26.77
CA ARG A 414 19.01 9.76 -27.95
C ARG A 414 17.88 9.54 -28.94
N LEU A 415 18.20 9.86 -30.20
CA LEU A 415 17.50 9.41 -31.40
C LEU A 415 17.34 7.88 -31.39
N PRO A 416 16.38 7.29 -32.13
CA PRO A 416 16.32 5.84 -32.33
C PRO A 416 17.70 5.28 -32.72
N ASP A 417 18.02 4.05 -32.31
CA ASP A 417 19.31 3.43 -32.63
C ASP A 417 19.49 3.34 -34.14
N THR A 418 20.62 3.86 -34.65
CA THR A 418 20.93 3.88 -36.09
C THR A 418 20.78 2.48 -36.71
N PRO A 419 20.20 2.39 -37.91
CA PRO A 419 19.90 1.12 -38.54
C PRO A 419 21.19 0.32 -38.76
N LYS A 420 21.15 -0.96 -38.39
CA LYS A 420 22.33 -1.84 -38.45
C LYS A 420 22.56 -2.33 -39.88
N THR A 421 23.83 -2.42 -40.28
CA THR A 421 24.17 -3.01 -41.58
C THR A 421 23.99 -4.53 -41.57
N ALA A 422 23.93 -5.14 -42.76
CA ALA A 422 23.86 -6.59 -42.89
C ALA A 422 25.04 -7.30 -42.18
N GLN A 423 26.22 -6.68 -42.23
CA GLN A 423 27.42 -7.17 -41.55
C GLN A 423 27.26 -7.11 -40.04
N ASP A 424 26.73 -6.02 -39.48
CA ASP A 424 26.54 -5.86 -38.04
C ASP A 424 25.55 -6.88 -37.47
N ILE A 425 24.45 -7.12 -38.21
CA ILE A 425 23.43 -8.09 -37.80
C ILE A 425 24.00 -9.51 -37.84
N TRP A 426 24.79 -9.83 -38.87
CA TRP A 426 25.47 -11.11 -38.95
C TRP A 426 26.51 -11.27 -37.83
N GLN A 427 27.39 -10.29 -37.62
CA GLN A 427 28.40 -10.30 -36.56
C GLN A 427 27.75 -10.48 -35.18
N GLN A 428 26.65 -9.77 -34.89
CA GLN A 428 25.91 -9.95 -33.63
C GLN A 428 25.34 -11.36 -33.45
N SER A 429 24.96 -12.04 -34.54
CA SER A 429 24.45 -13.39 -34.47
C SER A 429 25.52 -14.44 -34.17
N VAL A 430 26.79 -14.18 -34.52
CA VAL A 430 27.91 -15.13 -34.38
C VAL A 430 28.94 -14.71 -33.34
N ILE A 431 28.83 -13.51 -32.75
CA ILE A 431 29.83 -12.95 -31.84
C ILE A 431 30.07 -13.84 -30.61
N GLY A 432 29.05 -14.56 -30.13
CA GLY A 432 29.19 -15.49 -29.01
C GLY A 432 30.14 -16.64 -29.34
N ASP A 433 29.99 -17.24 -30.52
CA ASP A 433 30.81 -18.37 -30.97
C ASP A 433 32.24 -17.93 -31.28
N TYR A 434 32.41 -16.76 -31.88
CA TYR A 434 33.74 -16.21 -32.16
C TYR A 434 34.46 -15.78 -30.87
N LEU A 435 33.76 -15.18 -29.89
CA LEU A 435 34.39 -14.87 -28.59
C LEU A 435 34.82 -16.12 -27.83
N ALA A 436 34.03 -17.20 -27.89
CA ALA A 436 34.42 -18.49 -27.32
C ALA A 436 35.68 -19.06 -27.99
N ARG A 437 35.76 -18.99 -29.32
CA ARG A 437 36.94 -19.46 -30.10
C ARG A 437 38.21 -18.66 -29.81
N PHE A 438 38.09 -17.37 -29.54
CA PHE A 438 39.22 -16.48 -29.28
C PHE A 438 39.44 -16.18 -27.78
N LYS A 439 38.97 -17.04 -26.86
CA LYS A 439 39.18 -16.89 -25.41
C LYS A 439 38.75 -15.51 -24.86
N ASN A 440 37.63 -14.98 -25.36
CA ASN A 440 37.09 -13.65 -25.06
C ASN A 440 37.96 -12.45 -25.53
N ASP A 441 38.94 -12.68 -26.41
CA ASP A 441 39.69 -11.62 -27.10
C ASP A 441 38.81 -10.95 -28.17
N ARG A 442 38.15 -9.85 -27.79
CA ARG A 442 37.20 -9.11 -28.64
C ARG A 442 37.82 -8.60 -29.95
N PRO A 443 39.00 -7.94 -29.96
CA PRO A 443 39.64 -7.49 -31.20
C PRO A 443 39.93 -8.64 -32.18
N LYS A 444 40.45 -9.77 -31.70
CA LYS A 444 40.74 -10.91 -32.57
C LYS A 444 39.47 -11.57 -33.11
N ALA A 445 38.44 -11.71 -32.27
CA ALA A 445 37.14 -12.20 -32.70
C ALA A 445 36.52 -11.29 -33.77
N GLN A 446 36.58 -9.96 -33.62
CA GLN A 446 36.09 -9.00 -34.61
C GLN A 446 36.81 -9.11 -35.95
N LYS A 447 38.14 -9.14 -35.93
CA LYS A 447 38.94 -9.27 -37.16
C LYS A 447 38.65 -10.58 -37.90
N ALA A 448 38.48 -11.69 -37.17
CA ALA A 448 38.14 -12.98 -37.76
C ALA A 448 36.71 -13.01 -38.34
N MET A 449 35.75 -12.35 -37.68
CA MET A 449 34.40 -12.20 -38.21
C MET A 449 34.40 -11.36 -39.50
N GLU A 450 35.10 -10.23 -39.53
CA GLU A 450 35.22 -9.38 -40.72
C GLU A 450 35.82 -10.13 -41.92
N ALA A 451 36.89 -10.91 -41.72
CA ALA A 451 37.46 -11.76 -42.77
C ALA A 451 36.47 -12.80 -43.30
N THR A 452 35.66 -13.40 -42.42
CA THR A 452 34.63 -14.37 -42.81
C THR A 452 33.51 -13.67 -43.59
N TRP A 453 33.08 -12.48 -43.17
CA TRP A 453 32.08 -11.70 -43.90
C TRP A 453 32.54 -11.32 -45.30
N ASN A 454 33.81 -10.93 -45.46
CA ASN A 454 34.35 -10.54 -46.77
C ASN A 454 34.43 -11.73 -47.74
N THR A 455 34.65 -12.94 -47.23
CA THR A 455 34.73 -14.18 -48.02
C THR A 455 33.37 -14.86 -48.25
N MET A 456 32.32 -14.49 -47.50
CA MET A 456 30.97 -15.01 -47.70
C MET A 456 30.39 -14.68 -49.08
N GLU A 457 29.73 -15.67 -49.67
CA GLU A 457 29.11 -15.54 -50.99
C GLU A 457 27.87 -14.65 -50.93
N LYS A 458 27.50 -14.05 -52.08
CA LYS A 458 26.31 -13.19 -52.20
C LYS A 458 25.05 -13.91 -51.68
N LYS A 459 24.90 -15.21 -51.96
CA LYS A 459 23.74 -16.02 -51.54
C LYS A 459 23.58 -16.12 -50.01
N GLU A 460 24.68 -16.15 -49.28
CA GLU A 460 24.70 -16.23 -47.81
C GLU A 460 24.41 -14.87 -47.17
N LYS A 461 24.80 -13.78 -47.84
CA LYS A 461 24.55 -12.40 -47.41
C LYS A 461 23.09 -11.97 -47.57
N ILE A 462 22.32 -12.58 -48.47
CA ILE A 462 20.94 -12.18 -48.79
C ILE A 462 20.05 -12.12 -47.54
N MET A 463 20.15 -13.10 -46.63
CA MET A 463 19.30 -13.09 -45.43
C MET A 463 19.61 -11.94 -44.48
N TRP A 464 20.89 -11.54 -44.39
CA TRP A 464 21.34 -10.46 -43.53
C TRP A 464 21.03 -9.09 -44.14
N ILE A 465 21.10 -8.99 -45.47
CA ILE A 465 20.64 -7.83 -46.23
C ILE A 465 19.13 -7.61 -46.03
N LYS A 466 18.32 -8.67 -46.09
CA LYS A 466 16.88 -8.59 -45.80
C LYS A 466 16.61 -8.12 -44.36
N LYS A 467 17.32 -8.67 -43.38
CA LYS A 467 17.21 -8.24 -41.97
C LYS A 467 17.65 -6.79 -41.76
N ALA A 468 18.70 -6.33 -42.46
CA ALA A 468 19.13 -4.92 -42.40
C ALA A 468 18.07 -3.99 -43.02
N ALA A 469 17.44 -4.39 -44.12
CA ALA A 469 16.32 -3.65 -44.70
C ALA A 469 15.08 -3.61 -43.79
N GLU A 470 14.83 -4.66 -43.01
CA GLU A 470 13.78 -4.66 -41.98
C GLU A 470 14.14 -3.77 -40.77
N ASP A 471 15.41 -3.76 -40.36
CA ASP A 471 15.91 -2.89 -39.30
C ASP A 471 15.88 -1.40 -39.71
N GLN A 472 16.15 -1.12 -40.99
CA GLN A 472 15.92 0.19 -41.60
C GLN A 472 14.45 0.60 -41.50
N LYS A 473 13.51 -0.30 -41.80
CA LYS A 473 12.06 -0.04 -41.67
C LYS A 473 11.63 0.13 -40.20
N ARG A 474 12.25 -0.58 -39.25
CA ARG A 474 12.06 -0.36 -37.80
C ARG A 474 12.49 1.06 -37.45
N TYR A 475 13.72 1.44 -37.82
CA TYR A 475 14.26 2.76 -37.55
C TYR A 475 13.37 3.86 -38.11
N GLU A 476 12.93 3.75 -39.36
CA GLU A 476 12.02 4.71 -39.99
C GLU A 476 10.65 4.77 -39.29
N ARG A 477 10.12 3.63 -38.82
CA ARG A 477 8.88 3.56 -38.05
C ARG A 477 9.01 4.22 -36.68
N GLU A 478 10.06 3.89 -35.93
CA GLU A 478 10.34 4.48 -34.61
C GLU A 478 10.57 5.99 -34.72
N LEU A 479 11.24 6.43 -35.78
CA LEU A 479 11.48 7.84 -36.07
C LEU A 479 10.20 8.57 -36.52
N SER A 480 9.28 7.86 -37.19
CA SER A 480 7.93 8.34 -37.53
C SER A 480 7.02 8.44 -36.31
N GLU A 481 7.06 7.47 -35.41
CA GLU A 481 6.34 7.46 -34.13
C GLU A 481 6.83 8.61 -33.23
N MET A 482 8.14 8.87 -33.18
CA MET A 482 8.74 10.01 -32.49
C MET A 482 8.40 11.38 -33.13
N ARG A 483 8.01 11.40 -34.42
CA ARG A 483 7.61 12.62 -35.17
C ARG A 483 6.09 12.87 -35.11
N SER A 484 5.31 11.96 -34.52
CA SER A 484 3.88 12.17 -34.22
C SER A 484 3.74 13.02 -32.94
N PRO A 485 2.83 14.03 -32.89
CA PRO A 485 2.85 15.01 -31.81
C PRO A 485 2.21 14.46 -30.53
N ALA A 486 2.94 13.60 -29.82
CA ALA A 486 2.83 13.49 -28.38
C ALA A 486 3.69 14.61 -27.78
N THR A 487 3.10 15.79 -27.63
CA THR A 487 3.71 16.91 -26.91
C THR A 487 3.99 16.46 -25.47
N ILE A 488 5.23 16.03 -25.21
CA ILE A 488 5.81 16.08 -23.88
C ILE A 488 6.09 17.55 -23.59
N ILE A 489 5.13 18.22 -22.94
CA ILE A 489 5.38 19.42 -22.15
C ILE A 489 4.60 19.27 -20.84
N ALA A 490 5.36 19.22 -19.75
CA ALA A 490 5.05 19.53 -18.35
C ALA A 490 3.61 19.37 -17.83
N SER A 491 3.45 18.46 -16.85
CA SER A 491 2.54 18.56 -15.69
C SER A 491 1.21 19.30 -15.87
N GLY A 492 0.14 18.55 -16.16
CA GLY A 492 -1.24 19.00 -16.05
C GLY A 492 -2.18 18.05 -16.82
N LYS A 493 -2.74 17.04 -16.16
CA LYS A 493 -3.75 16.17 -16.79
C LYS A 493 -4.94 17.05 -17.20
N LYS A 494 -5.18 17.19 -18.50
CA LYS A 494 -6.46 17.74 -18.97
C LYS A 494 -7.58 16.78 -18.60
N MET A 495 -8.52 17.22 -17.77
CA MET A 495 -9.76 16.51 -17.51
C MET A 495 -10.51 16.37 -18.85
N LYS A 496 -10.96 15.15 -19.18
CA LYS A 496 -11.75 14.90 -20.39
C LYS A 496 -13.21 14.79 -19.95
N PHE A 497 -14.07 15.67 -20.47
CA PHE A 497 -15.51 15.58 -20.25
C PHE A 497 -16.14 14.76 -21.37
N ASP A 498 -17.01 13.82 -21.02
CA ASP A 498 -17.66 12.97 -22.01
C ASP A 498 -18.70 13.77 -22.80
N GLY A 499 -18.70 13.61 -24.13
CA GLY A 499 -19.57 14.38 -25.02
C GLY A 499 -19.17 15.85 -25.29
N GLU A 500 -18.04 16.34 -24.75
CA GLU A 500 -17.57 17.71 -25.02
C GLU A 500 -17.29 17.93 -26.53
N PRO A 501 -17.90 18.95 -27.17
CA PRO A 501 -17.64 19.26 -28.58
C PRO A 501 -16.14 19.50 -28.84
N LYS A 502 -15.65 19.10 -30.02
CA LYS A 502 -14.24 19.29 -30.38
C LYS A 502 -13.99 20.71 -30.88
N LYS A 503 -12.93 21.36 -30.37
CA LYS A 503 -12.53 22.71 -30.80
C LYS A 503 -12.24 22.76 -32.31
N PRO A 504 -12.87 23.67 -33.07
CA PRO A 504 -12.61 23.84 -34.49
C PRO A 504 -11.30 24.60 -34.74
N PRO A 505 -10.83 24.68 -36.00
CA PRO A 505 -9.69 25.51 -36.37
C PRO A 505 -9.83 26.97 -35.89
N SER A 506 -8.79 27.51 -35.26
CA SER A 506 -8.80 28.85 -34.66
C SER A 506 -8.62 29.98 -35.69
N ASN A 507 -8.11 29.67 -36.89
CA ASN A 507 -7.89 30.65 -37.95
C ASN A 507 -7.91 29.99 -39.34
N GLY A 508 -7.90 30.82 -40.39
CA GLY A 508 -7.93 30.36 -41.78
C GLY A 508 -6.75 29.45 -42.15
N TYR A 509 -5.55 29.72 -41.63
CA TYR A 509 -4.37 28.88 -41.88
C TYR A 509 -4.55 27.46 -41.32
N GLN A 510 -5.11 27.32 -40.12
CA GLN A 510 -5.38 26.00 -39.54
C GLN A 510 -6.47 25.24 -40.30
N LYS A 511 -7.47 25.94 -40.82
CA LYS A 511 -8.50 25.29 -41.65
C LYS A 511 -7.94 24.84 -43.00
N PHE A 512 -7.05 25.64 -43.59
CA PHE A 512 -6.32 25.30 -44.81
C PHE A 512 -5.37 24.12 -44.58
N SER A 513 -4.58 24.14 -43.52
CA SER A 513 -3.66 23.04 -43.20
C SER A 513 -4.41 21.74 -42.91
N GLN A 514 -5.55 21.79 -42.23
CA GLN A 514 -6.41 20.63 -42.02
C GLN A 514 -6.89 20.03 -43.36
N GLU A 515 -7.24 20.86 -44.34
CA GLU A 515 -7.69 20.42 -45.66
C GLU A 515 -6.57 19.76 -46.46
N MET A 516 -5.39 20.40 -46.47
CA MET A 516 -4.18 19.89 -47.13
C MET A 516 -3.61 18.62 -46.49
N LEU A 517 -3.93 18.35 -45.22
CA LEU A 517 -3.58 17.10 -44.56
C LEU A 517 -4.63 16.00 -44.81
N SER A 518 -5.88 16.38 -45.10
CA SER A 518 -6.99 15.43 -45.29
C SER A 518 -7.12 14.97 -46.75
N ASN A 519 -6.67 15.78 -47.72
CA ASN A 519 -6.73 15.45 -49.15
C ASN A 519 -5.75 14.35 -49.57
N GLY A 520 -4.79 13.99 -48.70
CA GLY A 520 -3.84 12.89 -48.90
C GLY A 520 -2.71 13.15 -49.89
N GLU A 521 -2.66 14.30 -50.55
CA GLU A 521 -1.63 14.64 -51.56
C GLU A 521 -0.21 14.62 -50.97
N LEU A 522 -0.09 15.02 -49.70
CA LEU A 522 1.19 15.14 -49.00
C LEU A 522 1.52 13.88 -48.19
N ASN A 523 0.79 12.77 -48.38
CA ASN A 523 0.95 11.55 -47.58
C ASN A 523 2.29 10.83 -47.78
N HIS A 524 3.00 11.10 -48.87
CA HIS A 524 4.32 10.54 -49.16
C HIS A 524 5.46 11.27 -48.41
N LEU A 525 5.22 12.49 -47.94
CA LEU A 525 6.20 13.27 -47.18
C LEU A 525 6.02 13.05 -45.67
N PRO A 526 7.05 13.22 -44.84
CA PRO A 526 6.90 13.14 -43.40
C PRO A 526 6.31 14.44 -42.80
N MET A 527 5.62 14.35 -41.65
CA MET A 527 4.74 15.42 -41.11
C MET A 527 5.39 16.82 -41.02
N LYS A 528 6.66 16.92 -40.62
CA LYS A 528 7.35 18.23 -40.55
C LYS A 528 7.61 18.84 -41.95
N GLU A 529 7.83 18.02 -42.98
CA GLU A 529 7.92 18.50 -44.36
C GLU A 529 6.53 18.79 -44.94
N ARG A 530 5.50 18.02 -44.58
CA ARG A 530 4.11 18.38 -44.91
C ARG A 530 3.75 19.76 -44.36
N MET A 531 4.06 20.04 -43.09
CA MET A 531 3.78 21.33 -42.48
C MET A 531 4.60 22.46 -43.10
N GLY A 532 5.85 22.20 -43.49
CA GLY A 532 6.68 23.15 -44.24
C GLY A 532 6.08 23.46 -45.63
N GLU A 533 5.68 22.43 -46.37
CA GLU A 533 5.06 22.55 -47.69
C GLU A 533 3.69 23.25 -47.61
N ILE A 534 2.86 22.91 -46.61
CA ILE A 534 1.58 23.58 -46.36
C ILE A 534 1.80 25.05 -46.00
N GLY A 535 2.81 25.37 -45.19
CA GLY A 535 3.20 26.74 -44.88
C GLY A 535 3.62 27.51 -46.14
N GLY A 536 4.45 26.90 -46.98
CA GLY A 536 4.87 27.48 -48.26
C GLY A 536 3.70 27.69 -49.24
N ARG A 537 2.80 26.71 -49.35
CA ARG A 537 1.58 26.80 -50.16
C ARG A 537 0.64 27.88 -49.62
N TRP A 538 0.47 27.99 -48.31
CA TRP A 538 -0.33 29.06 -47.70
C TRP A 538 0.25 30.44 -48.02
N GLN A 539 1.57 30.62 -47.96
CA GLN A 539 2.16 31.91 -48.33
C GLN A 539 1.89 32.27 -49.80
N ARG A 540 1.97 31.29 -50.70
CA ARG A 540 1.67 31.44 -52.14
C ARG A 540 0.17 31.54 -52.48
N GLN A 541 -0.74 31.28 -51.52
CA GLN A 541 -2.18 31.39 -51.77
C GLN A 541 -2.62 32.85 -52.00
N PRO A 542 -3.50 33.12 -53.00
CA PRO A 542 -4.09 34.43 -53.20
C PRO A 542 -4.85 34.92 -51.97
N GLN A 543 -4.88 36.24 -51.75
CA GLN A 543 -5.55 36.84 -50.59
C GLN A 543 -7.05 36.45 -50.52
N LYS A 544 -7.72 36.40 -51.67
CA LYS A 544 -9.12 35.98 -51.78
C LYS A 544 -9.38 34.57 -51.21
N GLU A 545 -8.46 33.63 -51.45
CA GLU A 545 -8.56 32.27 -50.91
C GLU A 545 -8.24 32.23 -49.41
N LYS A 546 -7.25 33.01 -48.96
CA LYS A 546 -6.96 33.17 -47.53
C LYS A 546 -8.18 33.70 -46.76
N ASP A 547 -8.88 34.67 -47.34
CA ASP A 547 -10.11 35.25 -46.77
C ASP A 547 -11.27 34.24 -46.76
N ARG A 548 -11.40 33.39 -47.79
CA ARG A 548 -12.35 32.27 -47.82
C ARG A 548 -12.09 31.30 -46.65
N TYR A 549 -10.85 30.87 -46.44
CA TYR A 549 -10.51 29.99 -45.33
C TYR A 549 -10.71 30.64 -43.96
N LYS A 550 -10.44 31.94 -43.84
CA LYS A 550 -10.75 32.73 -42.65
C LYS A 550 -12.25 32.70 -42.33
N LYS A 551 -13.10 32.96 -43.33
CA LYS A 551 -14.57 32.92 -43.16
C LYS A 551 -15.07 31.53 -42.73
N ILE A 552 -14.52 30.46 -43.31
CA ILE A 552 -14.87 29.08 -42.93
C ILE A 552 -14.44 28.76 -41.48
N ALA A 553 -13.25 29.22 -41.06
CA ALA A 553 -12.79 29.03 -39.69
C ALA A 553 -13.67 29.79 -38.68
N GLU A 554 -14.05 31.03 -39.00
CA GLU A 554 -14.96 31.85 -38.18
C GLU A 554 -16.36 31.23 -38.08
N GLU A 555 -16.91 30.71 -39.17
CA GLU A 555 -18.21 30.04 -39.18
C GLU A 555 -18.19 28.76 -38.33
N LYS A 556 -17.14 27.94 -38.46
CA LYS A 556 -16.96 26.75 -37.60
C LYS A 556 -16.81 27.12 -36.13
N GLN A 557 -16.16 28.24 -35.80
CA GLN A 557 -16.09 28.74 -34.43
C GLN A 557 -17.45 29.18 -33.90
N LYS A 558 -18.29 29.82 -34.73
CA LYS A 558 -19.66 30.18 -34.35
C LYS A 558 -20.50 28.93 -34.06
N LEU A 559 -20.44 27.92 -34.94
CA LEU A 559 -21.13 26.64 -34.73
C LEU A 559 -20.67 25.95 -33.46
N TYR A 560 -19.36 25.90 -33.21
CA TYR A 560 -18.81 25.32 -31.98
C TYR A 560 -19.30 26.04 -30.72
N LYS A 561 -19.45 27.37 -30.73
CA LYS A 561 -20.00 28.10 -29.58
C LYS A 561 -21.43 27.64 -29.28
N VAL A 562 -22.26 27.50 -30.31
CA VAL A 562 -23.65 27.01 -30.17
C VAL A 562 -23.68 25.56 -29.67
N GLU A 563 -22.85 24.68 -30.23
CA GLU A 563 -22.74 23.28 -29.78
C GLU A 563 -22.26 23.18 -28.33
N LEU A 564 -21.28 24.00 -27.95
CA LEU A 564 -20.76 24.06 -26.60
C LEU A 564 -21.83 24.55 -25.61
N GLU A 565 -22.57 25.60 -25.95
CA GLU A 565 -23.69 26.10 -25.14
C GLU A 565 -24.79 25.04 -24.97
N ARG A 566 -25.13 24.32 -26.05
CA ARG A 566 -26.11 23.23 -26.01
C ARG A 566 -25.64 22.07 -25.14
N TRP A 567 -24.37 21.70 -25.23
CA TRP A 567 -23.77 20.68 -24.38
C TRP A 567 -23.76 21.13 -22.92
N LEU A 568 -23.35 22.36 -22.62
CA LEU A 568 -23.40 22.92 -21.27
C LEU A 568 -24.82 22.95 -20.70
N ALA A 569 -25.82 23.24 -21.55
CA ALA A 569 -27.23 23.20 -21.17
C ALA A 569 -27.71 21.77 -20.83
N SER A 570 -27.16 20.74 -21.48
CA SER A 570 -27.48 19.33 -21.24
C SER A 570 -26.88 18.75 -19.95
N LEU A 571 -25.83 19.39 -19.40
CA LEU A 571 -25.20 18.97 -18.15
C LEU A 571 -26.03 19.35 -16.92
N SER A 572 -25.95 18.53 -15.88
CA SER A 572 -26.52 18.85 -14.56
C SER A 572 -25.86 20.08 -13.94
N SER A 573 -26.54 20.72 -12.98
CA SER A 573 -26.01 21.89 -12.25
C SER A 573 -24.67 21.61 -11.56
N GLN A 574 -24.46 20.37 -11.08
CA GLN A 574 -23.20 19.96 -10.47
C GLN A 574 -22.08 19.81 -11.51
N GLU A 575 -22.32 19.11 -12.62
CA GLU A 575 -21.33 18.93 -13.69
C GLU A 575 -20.95 20.24 -14.37
N ARG A 576 -21.93 21.14 -14.55
CA ARG A 576 -21.69 22.48 -15.12
C ARG A 576 -20.79 23.32 -14.21
N ASN A 577 -20.92 23.19 -12.88
CA ASN A 577 -20.06 23.88 -11.92
C ASN A 577 -18.62 23.32 -11.93
N VAL A 578 -18.48 22.00 -11.98
CA VAL A 578 -17.16 21.34 -12.12
C VAL A 578 -16.45 21.75 -13.41
N TYR A 579 -17.20 21.84 -14.53
CA TYR A 579 -16.64 22.29 -15.80
C TYR A 579 -16.19 23.76 -15.77
N LYS A 580 -16.96 24.65 -15.12
CA LYS A 580 -16.60 26.06 -14.94
C LYS A 580 -15.36 26.21 -14.06
N GLU A 581 -15.29 25.47 -12.96
CA GLU A 581 -14.17 25.51 -12.02
C GLU A 581 -12.88 24.95 -12.65
N TYR A 582 -12.97 23.85 -13.39
CA TYR A 582 -11.83 23.32 -14.11
C TYR A 582 -11.33 24.30 -15.19
N ASN A 583 -12.21 24.93 -15.97
CA ASN A 583 -11.79 25.90 -16.99
C ASN A 583 -11.28 27.22 -16.40
N SER A 584 -11.75 27.64 -15.21
CA SER A 584 -11.22 28.82 -14.53
C SER A 584 -9.79 28.58 -14.03
N GLN A 585 -9.50 27.39 -13.50
CA GLN A 585 -8.17 26.96 -13.07
C GLN A 585 -7.18 26.82 -14.24
N VAL A 586 -7.65 26.35 -15.40
CA VAL A 586 -6.80 26.21 -16.61
C VAL A 586 -6.56 27.57 -17.30
N SER A 587 -7.45 28.55 -17.11
CA SER A 587 -7.33 29.88 -17.73
C SER A 587 -6.53 30.89 -16.90
N HIS A 588 -6.32 30.66 -15.60
CA HIS A 588 -5.54 31.54 -14.73
C HIS A 588 -4.33 30.78 -14.15
N PRO A 589 -3.14 30.83 -14.80
CA PRO A 589 -1.92 30.48 -14.09
C PRO A 589 -1.70 31.54 -13.01
N CYS A 590 -1.84 31.12 -11.75
CA CYS A 590 -1.68 31.94 -10.56
C CYS A 590 -0.32 32.66 -10.58
N TYR A 591 -0.31 33.95 -10.93
CA TYR A 591 0.73 34.90 -10.55
C TYR A 591 0.18 35.72 -9.37
N SER A 592 0.43 35.23 -8.16
CA SER A 592 0.46 36.07 -6.96
C SER A 592 1.75 35.77 -6.22
N ILE A 593 2.81 36.48 -6.64
CA ILE A 593 3.87 36.90 -5.74
C ILE A 593 3.55 38.36 -5.44
N MET A 594 3.39 38.70 -4.15
CA MET A 594 3.86 39.92 -3.47
C MET A 594 3.08 40.13 -2.17
N PRO A 595 3.61 40.86 -1.16
CA PRO A 595 4.57 41.97 -1.24
C PRO A 595 6.04 41.57 -1.29
#